data_AF-A0A3Q1IN54-F1
#
_entry.id   AF-A0A3Q1IN54-F1
#
_cell.length_a   1.000
_cell.length_b   1.000
_cell.length_c   1.000
_cell.angle_alpha   90.00
_cell.angle_beta   90.00
_cell.angle_gamma   90.00
#
_symmetry.space_group_name_H-M   'P 1'
#
loop_
_entity.id
_entity.type
_entity.pdbx_description
1 polymer ?
#
loop_
_entity_poly.entity_id
_entity_poly.type
_entity_poly.pdbx_seq_one_letter_code
_entity_poly.pdbx_strand_id
1 'polypeptide(L)'
;MLARKGLLPDGFLLTRLAEDQNQPNRSRAKSQRARFITKTGSCNVAHKNIREQGRFLQDVFTTMVDLKWQHSLLIFTSAFLCSWMLFAMIWWLLAFAHGDLEPRDPNDEPGPIPCVTAIHSFTSAFLFSIEVQVTIGFGGRMVTEECPAAITVLIIQNILGLIINAVMLGCVFMKTAQANRRAETLIFSRNAVIAPRNGRPAFMFRVGDLRKSMIISATVQLQVIRRTVTAEGEVIPVCQLDIQVENPLRSNGIFLVSPLIISHTIERGSPLYELSAQSLANEDLEIIVILEGVVETTGISMQARTSYTPEEILWGRRFVSIITEEDARYSVDYSKFGNTVPVRMSSLSAKELDQTRGVQEGGSDVHLQGWGLVRAGRGGFRRGGRACESSAPQPWYIQSEKPDKEVVEKKGQKKTVQLEVIGRQTEEDGLGDMSD
;
A
#
# COMPACT_ATOMS: atom_id res chain seq x y z
N MET A 1 21.46 34.57 -10.39
CA MET A 1 20.72 34.07 -9.20
C MET A 1 21.08 32.61 -9.03
N LEU A 2 21.86 32.30 -7.98
CA LEU A 2 22.50 31.01 -7.73
C LEU A 2 21.48 29.93 -7.35
N ALA A 3 21.63 28.76 -7.97
CA ALA A 3 20.93 27.53 -7.61
C ALA A 3 21.25 27.15 -6.16
N ARG A 4 20.20 27.02 -5.32
CA ARG A 4 20.33 26.48 -3.97
C ARG A 4 20.59 24.98 -4.05
N LYS A 5 21.78 24.61 -3.57
CA LYS A 5 22.28 23.25 -3.31
C LYS A 5 21.28 22.38 -2.57
N GLY A 6 21.33 21.08 -2.88
CA GLY A 6 20.46 20.01 -2.40
C GLY A 6 20.29 19.95 -0.87
N LEU A 7 19.07 19.56 -0.49
CA LEU A 7 18.59 19.48 0.90
C LEU A 7 18.61 18.03 1.43
N LEU A 8 19.49 17.19 0.87
CA LEU A 8 19.81 15.87 1.38
C LEU A 8 21.34 15.78 1.41
N PRO A 9 21.99 15.58 2.56
CA PRO A 9 23.40 15.28 2.58
C PRO A 9 23.60 13.95 1.86
N ASP A 10 24.42 13.92 0.81
CA ASP A 10 24.88 12.71 0.12
C ASP A 10 25.49 11.67 1.08
N GLY A 11 25.80 12.09 2.32
CA GLY A 11 26.09 11.23 3.44
C GLY A 11 25.04 10.14 3.67
N PHE A 12 23.74 10.41 3.67
CA PHE A 12 22.74 9.39 4.09
C PHE A 12 22.61 8.19 3.13
N LEU A 13 22.78 8.40 1.82
CA LEU A 13 22.81 7.32 0.84
C LEU A 13 24.16 6.58 0.86
N LEU A 14 25.26 7.31 1.06
CA LEU A 14 26.58 6.71 1.19
C LEU A 14 26.75 5.94 2.51
N THR A 15 26.16 6.35 3.64
CA THR A 15 26.24 5.57 4.88
C THR A 15 25.49 4.24 4.75
N ARG A 16 24.39 4.21 3.97
CA ARG A 16 23.68 2.96 3.68
C ARG A 16 24.50 1.97 2.82
N LEU A 17 25.38 2.48 1.96
CA LEU A 17 26.26 1.65 1.11
C LEU A 17 27.63 1.36 1.74
N ALA A 18 28.17 2.30 2.52
CA ALA A 18 29.49 2.22 3.13
C ALA A 18 29.50 1.43 4.45
N GLU A 19 28.38 1.40 5.18
CA GLU A 19 28.29 0.61 6.41
C GLU A 19 28.04 -0.88 6.15
N ASP A 20 27.66 -1.24 4.91
CA ASP A 20 27.57 -2.63 4.44
C ASP A 20 28.93 -3.21 4.02
N GLN A 21 29.96 -2.37 3.81
CA GLN A 21 31.28 -2.82 3.33
C GLN A 21 32.34 -3.02 4.42
N ASN A 22 32.13 -2.57 5.67
CA ASN A 22 33.22 -2.50 6.65
C ASN A 22 33.05 -3.34 7.93
N GLN A 23 32.30 -4.46 7.86
CA GLN A 23 32.46 -5.54 8.83
C GLN A 23 33.31 -6.67 8.23
N PRO A 24 34.54 -6.92 8.74
CA PRO A 24 35.27 -8.12 8.38
C PRO A 24 34.48 -9.32 8.93
N ASN A 25 33.90 -10.10 8.02
CA ASN A 25 33.19 -11.35 8.29
C ASN A 25 34.13 -12.37 8.93
N ARG A 26 34.29 -12.26 10.26
CA ARG A 26 34.84 -13.29 11.13
C ARG A 26 33.71 -13.88 11.97
N SER A 27 32.76 -14.54 11.32
CA SER A 27 32.06 -15.68 11.91
C SER A 27 31.54 -16.59 10.81
N ARG A 28 31.93 -17.85 10.90
CA ARG A 28 31.57 -18.93 10.00
C ARG A 28 30.08 -19.21 10.17
N ALA A 29 29.37 -19.30 9.04
CA ALA A 29 27.92 -19.44 8.92
C ALA A 29 27.26 -20.35 9.98
N LYS A 30 26.53 -19.74 10.92
CA LYS A 30 25.27 -20.34 11.35
C LYS A 30 24.39 -20.42 10.10
N SER A 31 23.79 -21.59 9.85
CA SER A 31 22.78 -21.77 8.81
C SER A 31 21.76 -20.64 8.89
N GLN A 32 21.86 -19.63 8.02
CA GLN A 32 20.92 -18.51 8.04
C GLN A 32 19.56 -19.08 7.68
N ARG A 33 18.68 -19.14 8.68
CA ARG A 33 17.30 -19.61 8.53
C ARG A 33 16.62 -18.76 7.47
N ALA A 34 15.84 -19.39 6.59
CA ALA A 34 15.13 -18.69 5.53
C ALA A 34 14.09 -17.76 6.17
N ARG A 35 14.22 -16.46 5.90
CA ARG A 35 13.28 -15.42 6.33
C ARG A 35 12.08 -15.37 5.39
N PHE A 36 10.87 -15.13 5.92
CA PHE A 36 9.63 -15.04 5.13
C PHE A 36 9.50 -13.68 4.41
N ILE A 37 9.77 -12.57 5.09
CA ILE A 37 9.79 -11.21 4.50
C ILE A 37 11.15 -10.57 4.74
N THR A 38 11.79 -10.01 3.72
CA THR A 38 13.07 -9.30 3.89
C THR A 38 12.91 -8.00 4.71
N LYS A 39 13.99 -7.43 5.25
CA LYS A 39 13.92 -6.11 5.93
C LYS A 39 13.35 -5.01 5.03
N THR A 40 13.58 -5.12 3.72
CA THR A 40 13.11 -4.19 2.69
C THR A 40 11.64 -4.40 2.30
N GLY A 41 10.97 -5.43 2.84
CA GLY A 41 9.54 -5.67 2.64
C GLY A 41 9.18 -6.55 1.43
N SER A 42 10.18 -7.08 0.70
CA SER A 42 9.94 -8.09 -0.34
C SER A 42 9.74 -9.47 0.27
N CYS A 43 8.74 -10.21 -0.22
CA CYS A 43 8.42 -11.55 0.24
C CYS A 43 9.40 -12.57 -0.35
N ASN A 44 9.99 -13.41 0.49
CA ASN A 44 10.92 -14.47 0.08
C ASN A 44 10.18 -15.81 -0.05
N VAL A 45 9.16 -15.83 -0.91
CA VAL A 45 8.33 -17.00 -1.16
C VAL A 45 8.36 -17.31 -2.64
N ALA A 46 8.91 -18.48 -2.99
CA ALA A 46 8.94 -18.96 -4.37
C ALA A 46 7.77 -19.92 -4.60
N HIS A 47 6.79 -19.48 -5.39
CA HIS A 47 5.69 -20.33 -5.81
C HIS A 47 6.17 -21.33 -6.86
N LYS A 48 6.03 -22.64 -6.58
CA LYS A 48 6.40 -23.73 -7.50
C LYS A 48 5.14 -24.47 -7.95
N ASN A 49 5.17 -25.00 -9.18
CA ASN A 49 4.10 -25.84 -9.75
C ASN A 49 2.72 -25.14 -9.86
N ILE A 50 2.68 -23.92 -10.40
CA ILE A 50 1.41 -23.25 -10.72
C ILE A 50 0.90 -23.81 -12.06
N ARG A 51 -0.15 -24.63 -12.01
CA ARG A 51 -0.75 -25.31 -13.18
C ARG A 51 -1.47 -24.38 -14.16
N GLU A 52 -1.75 -23.13 -13.76
CA GLU A 52 -2.59 -22.19 -14.50
C GLU A 52 -1.87 -20.88 -14.85
N GLN A 53 -0.73 -20.98 -15.54
CA GLN A 53 0.03 -19.81 -16.00
C GLN A 53 -0.75 -18.92 -16.99
N GLY A 54 -1.75 -19.48 -17.68
CA GLY A 54 -2.60 -18.75 -18.62
C GLY A 54 -3.45 -17.64 -17.99
N ARG A 55 -3.71 -17.69 -16.67
CA ARG A 55 -4.46 -16.63 -15.97
C ARG A 55 -3.72 -15.29 -15.96
N PHE A 56 -2.39 -15.30 -15.95
CA PHE A 56 -1.60 -14.07 -16.06
C PHE A 56 -1.74 -13.41 -17.44
N LEU A 57 -1.95 -14.20 -18.49
CA LEU A 57 -2.16 -13.68 -19.85
C LEU A 57 -3.58 -13.17 -20.09
N GLN A 58 -4.55 -13.55 -19.25
CA GLN A 58 -5.91 -13.00 -19.32
C GLN A 58 -5.96 -11.57 -18.77
N ASP A 59 -5.09 -11.26 -17.81
CA ASP A 59 -4.95 -9.92 -17.23
C ASP A 59 -3.69 -9.22 -17.75
N VAL A 60 -3.67 -8.96 -19.07
CA VAL A 60 -2.54 -8.30 -19.74
C VAL A 60 -2.28 -6.90 -19.19
N PHE A 61 -3.34 -6.17 -18.82
CA PHE A 61 -3.24 -4.79 -18.38
C PHE A 61 -2.49 -4.69 -17.04
N THR A 62 -2.88 -5.46 -16.02
CA THR A 62 -2.18 -5.43 -14.73
C THR A 62 -0.77 -5.99 -14.86
N THR A 63 -0.60 -7.07 -15.63
CA THR A 63 0.72 -7.68 -15.88
C THR A 63 1.68 -6.66 -16.50
N MET A 64 1.24 -5.89 -17.48
CA MET A 64 2.08 -4.88 -18.14
C MET A 64 2.47 -3.73 -17.20
N VAL A 65 1.56 -3.35 -16.30
CA VAL A 65 1.79 -2.32 -15.28
C VAL A 65 2.79 -2.82 -14.22
N ASP A 66 2.75 -4.11 -13.85
CA ASP A 66 3.62 -4.70 -12.82
C ASP A 66 5.03 -5.07 -13.30
N LEU A 67 5.24 -5.23 -14.62
CA LEU A 67 6.57 -5.48 -15.19
C LEU A 67 7.58 -4.38 -14.81
N LYS A 68 8.89 -4.66 -14.89
CA LYS A 68 9.89 -3.60 -14.70
C LYS A 68 9.82 -2.59 -15.84
N TRP A 69 10.20 -1.34 -15.57
CA TRP A 69 10.23 -0.25 -16.57
C TRP A 69 10.95 -0.62 -17.87
N GLN A 70 12.06 -1.36 -17.78
CA GLN A 70 12.81 -1.82 -18.95
C GLN A 70 11.97 -2.72 -19.87
N HIS A 71 11.20 -3.66 -19.29
CA HIS A 71 10.35 -4.56 -20.05
C HIS A 71 9.11 -3.84 -20.59
N SER A 72 8.49 -2.96 -19.80
CA SER A 72 7.36 -2.15 -20.28
C SER A 72 7.77 -1.28 -21.47
N LEU A 73 8.93 -0.60 -21.41
CA LEU A 73 9.43 0.23 -22.50
C LEU A 73 9.74 -0.61 -23.75
N LEU A 74 10.39 -1.76 -23.59
CA LEU A 74 10.63 -2.69 -24.69
C LEU A 74 9.32 -3.13 -25.38
N ILE A 75 8.31 -3.52 -24.59
CA ILE A 75 7.00 -3.95 -25.10
C ILE A 75 6.35 -2.81 -25.89
N PHE A 76 6.31 -1.60 -25.33
CA PHE A 76 5.72 -0.45 -26.04
C PHE A 76 6.44 -0.11 -27.34
N THR A 77 7.77 -0.02 -27.33
CA THR A 77 8.55 0.23 -28.55
C THR A 77 8.32 -0.87 -29.59
N SER A 78 8.29 -2.14 -29.16
CA SER A 78 8.01 -3.25 -30.05
C SER A 78 6.59 -3.18 -30.65
N ALA A 79 5.58 -2.80 -29.87
CA ALA A 79 4.20 -2.68 -30.35
C ALA A 79 4.06 -1.59 -31.42
N PHE A 80 4.69 -0.42 -31.23
CA PHE A 80 4.72 0.63 -32.26
C PHE A 80 5.44 0.17 -33.52
N LEU A 81 6.65 -0.38 -33.39
CA LEU A 81 7.43 -0.86 -34.54
C LEU A 81 6.66 -1.95 -35.31
N CYS A 82 6.04 -2.90 -34.63
CA CYS A 82 5.22 -3.93 -35.26
C CYS A 82 4.02 -3.34 -35.99
N SER A 83 3.33 -2.36 -35.41
CA SER A 83 2.19 -1.70 -36.06
C SER A 83 2.62 -0.91 -37.30
N TRP A 84 3.71 -0.14 -37.23
CA TRP A 84 4.25 0.59 -38.38
C TRP A 84 4.70 -0.36 -39.49
N MET A 85 5.37 -1.48 -39.14
CA MET A 85 5.78 -2.48 -40.12
C MET A 85 4.59 -3.17 -40.79
N LEU A 86 3.53 -3.47 -40.03
CA LEU A 86 2.31 -4.08 -40.56
C LEU A 86 1.61 -3.15 -41.55
N PHE A 87 1.40 -1.88 -41.18
CA PHE A 87 0.76 -0.92 -42.08
C PHE A 87 1.66 -0.53 -43.25
N ALA A 88 2.98 -0.45 -43.07
CA ALA A 88 3.93 -0.25 -44.16
C ALA A 88 3.82 -1.37 -45.22
N MET A 89 3.72 -2.62 -44.78
CA MET A 89 3.49 -3.75 -45.68
C MET A 89 2.15 -3.64 -46.41
N ILE A 90 1.07 -3.24 -45.73
CA ILE A 90 -0.24 -3.04 -46.37
C ILE A 90 -0.18 -1.92 -47.42
N TRP A 91 0.43 -0.77 -47.10
CA TRP A 91 0.60 0.34 -48.03
C TRP A 91 1.46 -0.03 -49.24
N TRP A 92 2.53 -0.78 -49.01
CA TRP A 92 3.40 -1.27 -50.08
C TRP A 92 2.66 -2.27 -50.99
N LEU A 93 1.91 -3.21 -50.41
CA LEU A 93 1.09 -4.17 -51.16
C LEU A 93 -0.03 -3.47 -51.94
N LEU A 94 -0.62 -2.42 -51.38
CA LEU A 94 -1.67 -1.64 -52.04
C LEU A 94 -1.11 -0.91 -53.27
N ALA A 95 0.03 -0.22 -53.11
CA ALA A 95 0.73 0.42 -54.22
C ALA A 95 1.18 -0.62 -55.26
N PHE A 96 1.64 -1.80 -54.84
CA PHE A 96 2.05 -2.87 -55.74
C PHE A 96 0.88 -3.44 -56.54
N ALA A 97 -0.26 -3.69 -55.89
CA ALA A 97 -1.46 -4.21 -56.52
C ALA A 97 -2.11 -3.22 -57.50
N HIS A 98 -1.99 -1.92 -57.23
CA HIS A 98 -2.46 -0.86 -58.14
C HIS A 98 -1.53 -0.65 -59.35
N GLY A 99 -0.27 -1.09 -59.26
CA GLY A 99 0.75 -0.85 -60.29
C GLY A 99 1.52 0.46 -60.13
N ASP A 100 1.43 1.11 -58.96
CA ASP A 100 2.09 2.41 -58.69
C ASP A 100 3.62 2.32 -58.60
N LEU A 101 4.17 1.12 -58.41
CA LEU A 101 5.62 0.87 -58.31
C LEU A 101 6.30 0.59 -59.66
N GLU A 102 5.55 0.47 -60.75
CA GLU A 102 6.16 0.22 -62.07
C GLU A 102 6.95 1.45 -62.54
N PRO A 103 8.24 1.30 -62.93
CA PRO A 103 9.05 2.42 -63.39
C PRO A 103 8.44 3.03 -64.65
N ARG A 104 8.11 4.33 -64.60
CA ARG A 104 7.60 5.07 -65.74
C ARG A 104 8.72 5.67 -66.58
N ASP A 105 8.61 5.51 -67.90
CA ASP A 105 9.43 6.25 -68.85
C ASP A 105 9.00 7.73 -68.85
N PRO A 106 9.96 8.68 -68.81
CA PRO A 106 9.68 10.12 -68.74
C PRO A 106 9.04 10.71 -70.01
N ASN A 107 8.81 9.90 -71.05
CA ASN A 107 8.27 10.31 -72.35
C ASN A 107 6.80 9.89 -72.58
N ASP A 108 6.16 9.22 -71.62
CA ASP A 108 4.77 8.77 -71.74
C ASP A 108 3.76 9.77 -71.14
N GLU A 109 2.50 9.68 -71.61
CA GLU A 109 1.33 10.44 -71.14
C GLU A 109 1.23 10.48 -69.59
N PRO A 110 0.61 11.53 -68.99
CA PRO A 110 0.43 11.59 -67.54
C PRO A 110 -0.22 10.31 -67.04
N GLY A 111 0.55 9.53 -66.27
CA GLY A 111 0.09 8.23 -65.79
C GLY A 111 -1.14 8.33 -64.90
N PRO A 112 -1.91 7.23 -64.72
CA PRO A 112 -2.92 7.13 -63.67
C PRO A 112 -2.42 7.69 -62.35
N ILE A 113 -3.29 8.49 -61.73
CA ILE A 113 -3.03 9.14 -60.46
C ILE A 113 -2.77 8.02 -59.42
N PRO A 114 -1.60 8.03 -58.74
CA PRO A 114 -1.25 6.95 -57.81
C PRO A 114 -2.13 7.01 -56.57
N CYS A 115 -2.33 5.89 -55.88
CA CYS A 115 -3.11 5.87 -54.64
C CYS A 115 -2.48 6.74 -53.53
N VAL A 116 -1.14 6.78 -53.48
CA VAL A 116 -0.36 7.65 -52.59
C VAL A 116 0.83 8.20 -53.36
N THR A 117 1.03 9.50 -53.29
CA THR A 117 2.13 10.17 -54.00
C THR A 117 3.50 9.83 -53.41
N ALA A 118 4.52 9.78 -54.28
CA ALA A 118 5.94 9.62 -53.89
C ALA A 118 6.27 8.35 -53.06
N ILE A 119 5.59 7.23 -53.36
CA ILE A 119 5.99 5.88 -52.92
C ILE A 119 6.83 5.23 -54.03
N HIS A 120 8.10 4.96 -53.75
CA HIS A 120 9.05 4.35 -54.70
C HIS A 120 9.59 2.99 -54.23
N SER A 121 9.56 2.73 -52.92
CA SER A 121 10.09 1.52 -52.29
C SER A 121 9.36 1.19 -50.99
N PHE A 122 9.65 0.02 -50.41
CA PHE A 122 9.16 -0.34 -49.09
C PHE A 122 9.52 0.72 -48.02
N THR A 123 10.72 1.30 -48.10
CA THR A 123 11.16 2.34 -47.16
C THR A 123 10.27 3.60 -47.23
N SER A 124 9.85 4.02 -48.43
CA SER A 124 8.91 5.15 -48.55
C SER A 124 7.51 4.83 -48.00
N ALA A 125 7.04 3.59 -48.16
CA ALA A 125 5.77 3.14 -47.57
C ALA A 125 5.87 3.05 -46.04
N PHE A 126 7.02 2.65 -45.50
CA PHE A 126 7.27 2.64 -44.06
C PHE A 126 7.30 4.05 -43.46
N LEU A 127 7.97 5.00 -44.12
CA LEU A 127 7.94 6.40 -43.71
C LEU A 127 6.52 6.97 -43.75
N PHE A 128 5.77 6.70 -44.82
CA PHE A 128 4.35 7.11 -44.90
C PHE A 128 3.50 6.51 -43.78
N SER A 129 3.69 5.23 -43.47
CA SER A 129 2.96 4.58 -42.36
C SER A 129 3.22 5.26 -41.01
N ILE A 130 4.47 5.65 -40.73
CA ILE A 130 4.82 6.42 -39.53
C ILE A 130 4.18 7.81 -39.57
N GLU A 131 4.30 8.51 -40.69
CA GLU A 131 3.75 9.87 -40.89
C GLU A 131 2.24 9.91 -40.60
N VAL A 132 1.50 8.89 -41.05
CA VAL A 132 0.06 8.74 -40.81
C VAL A 132 -0.23 8.36 -39.36
N GLN A 133 0.38 7.28 -38.85
CA GLN A 133 -0.02 6.74 -37.54
C GLN A 133 0.39 7.63 -36.36
N VAL A 134 1.55 8.29 -36.46
CA VAL A 134 2.02 9.26 -35.45
C VAL A 134 1.47 10.66 -35.74
N THR A 135 0.75 10.85 -36.85
CA THR A 135 0.13 12.12 -37.26
C THR A 135 1.14 13.25 -37.49
N ILE A 136 2.33 12.92 -38.01
CA ILE A 136 3.36 13.92 -38.36
C ILE A 136 2.97 14.65 -39.65
N GLY A 137 2.57 13.89 -40.69
CA GLY A 137 2.08 14.42 -41.95
C GLY A 137 2.99 15.46 -42.62
N PHE A 138 4.20 15.08 -43.03
CA PHE A 138 5.14 16.02 -43.66
C PHE A 138 4.63 16.62 -44.99
N GLY A 139 3.61 16.02 -45.61
CA GLY A 139 2.94 16.53 -46.81
C GLY A 139 3.66 16.18 -48.13
N GLY A 140 4.86 15.60 -48.07
CA GLY A 140 5.56 15.09 -49.26
C GLY A 140 4.94 13.81 -49.84
N ARG A 141 4.16 13.08 -49.03
CA ARG A 141 3.40 11.88 -49.42
C ARG A 141 1.95 12.08 -49.01
N MET A 142 1.04 11.99 -49.97
CA MET A 142 -0.38 12.27 -49.77
C MET A 142 -1.22 11.18 -50.43
N VAL A 143 -2.30 10.78 -49.76
CA VAL A 143 -3.32 9.86 -50.30
C VAL A 143 -4.20 10.59 -51.31
N THR A 144 -4.54 9.93 -52.41
CA THR A 144 -5.45 10.46 -53.44
C THR A 144 -6.82 9.79 -53.37
N GLU A 145 -7.81 10.35 -54.07
CA GLU A 145 -9.19 9.88 -54.07
C GLU A 145 -9.44 8.68 -54.99
N GLU A 146 -8.46 8.30 -55.82
CA GLU A 146 -8.57 7.25 -56.83
C GLU A 146 -8.84 5.86 -56.25
N CYS A 147 -8.28 5.59 -55.07
CA CYS A 147 -8.27 4.26 -54.48
C CYS A 147 -9.11 4.23 -53.18
N PRO A 148 -10.38 3.80 -53.21
CA PRO A 148 -11.20 3.66 -52.00
C PRO A 148 -10.61 2.72 -50.94
N ALA A 149 -9.83 1.73 -51.38
CA ALA A 149 -9.10 0.83 -50.50
C ALA A 149 -8.02 1.57 -49.67
N ALA A 150 -7.34 2.56 -50.25
CA ALA A 150 -6.37 3.40 -49.54
C ALA A 150 -7.04 4.20 -48.42
N ILE A 151 -8.19 4.81 -48.72
CA ILE A 151 -9.00 5.56 -47.75
C ILE A 151 -9.44 4.65 -46.60
N THR A 152 -9.88 3.42 -46.91
CA THR A 152 -10.29 2.45 -45.88
C THR A 152 -9.12 2.04 -44.99
N VAL A 153 -7.95 1.74 -45.57
CA VAL A 153 -6.73 1.41 -44.82
C VAL A 153 -6.31 2.59 -43.93
N LEU A 154 -6.35 3.81 -44.44
CA LEU A 154 -6.06 5.03 -43.69
C LEU A 154 -6.96 5.18 -42.46
N ILE A 155 -8.28 4.99 -42.63
CA ILE A 155 -9.25 5.08 -41.52
C ILE A 155 -8.94 4.00 -40.47
N ILE A 156 -8.74 2.75 -40.89
CA ILE A 156 -8.43 1.64 -39.99
C ILE A 156 -7.11 1.88 -39.24
N GLN A 157 -6.08 2.37 -39.94
CA GLN A 157 -4.78 2.68 -39.36
C GLN A 157 -4.89 3.78 -38.30
N ASN A 158 -5.66 4.84 -38.57
CA ASN A 158 -5.86 5.92 -37.61
C ASN A 158 -6.60 5.43 -36.37
N ILE A 159 -7.67 4.64 -36.52
CA ILE A 159 -8.42 4.09 -35.39
C ILE A 159 -7.53 3.18 -34.53
N LEU A 160 -6.82 2.24 -35.14
CA LEU A 160 -5.93 1.32 -34.42
C LEU A 160 -4.74 2.04 -33.79
N GLY A 161 -4.16 3.03 -34.47
CA GLY A 161 -3.09 3.88 -33.94
C GLY A 161 -3.53 4.64 -32.68
N LEU A 162 -4.72 5.23 -32.70
CA LEU A 162 -5.30 5.92 -31.56
C LEU A 162 -5.56 4.98 -30.38
N ILE A 163 -6.05 3.76 -30.62
CA ILE A 163 -6.27 2.75 -29.57
C ILE A 163 -4.94 2.36 -28.92
N ILE A 164 -3.90 2.05 -29.72
CA ILE A 164 -2.57 1.69 -29.19
C ILE A 164 -1.99 2.83 -28.37
N ASN A 165 -2.10 4.06 -28.86
CA ASN A 165 -1.61 5.25 -28.16
C ASN A 165 -2.35 5.47 -26.83
N ALA A 166 -3.68 5.34 -26.81
CA ALA A 166 -4.49 5.48 -25.61
C ALA A 166 -4.15 4.42 -24.55
N VAL A 167 -3.98 3.16 -24.97
CA VAL A 167 -3.59 2.06 -24.07
C VAL A 167 -2.19 2.31 -23.50
N MET A 168 -1.22 2.70 -24.33
CA MET A 168 0.14 3.02 -23.87
C MET A 168 0.11 4.16 -22.83
N LEU A 169 -0.55 5.27 -23.14
CA LEU A 169 -0.62 6.43 -22.24
C LEU A 169 -1.29 6.07 -20.91
N GLY A 170 -2.40 5.32 -20.95
CA GLY A 170 -3.09 4.84 -19.75
C GLY A 170 -2.21 3.95 -18.88
N CYS A 171 -1.43 3.06 -19.49
CA CYS A 171 -0.52 2.16 -18.77
C CYS A 171 0.67 2.90 -18.18
N VAL A 172 1.28 3.84 -18.93
CA VAL A 172 2.35 4.68 -18.42
C VAL A 172 1.85 5.53 -17.27
N PHE A 173 0.68 6.16 -17.40
CA PHE A 173 0.06 6.94 -16.33
C PHE A 173 -0.15 6.10 -15.07
N MET A 174 -0.83 4.95 -15.19
CA MET A 174 -1.07 4.04 -14.07
C MET A 174 0.24 3.59 -13.40
N LYS A 175 1.24 3.23 -14.20
CA LYS A 175 2.56 2.81 -13.71
C LYS A 175 3.30 3.93 -12.98
N THR A 176 3.20 5.18 -13.45
CA THR A 176 3.78 6.33 -12.74
C THR A 176 2.99 6.70 -11.47
N ALA A 177 1.68 6.45 -11.46
CA ALA A 177 0.81 6.71 -10.33
C ALA A 177 0.99 5.68 -9.19
N GLN A 178 1.55 4.50 -9.48
CA GLN A 178 1.79 3.47 -8.45
C GLN A 178 2.58 4.02 -7.26
N ALA A 179 2.02 3.81 -6.06
CA ALA A 179 2.58 4.30 -4.81
C ALA A 179 3.78 3.48 -4.28
N ASN A 180 4.29 2.50 -5.03
CA ASN A 180 5.37 1.62 -4.58
C ASN A 180 6.64 2.40 -4.16
N ARG A 181 6.97 3.49 -4.86
CA ARG A 181 8.09 4.37 -4.48
C ARG A 181 7.85 5.17 -3.19
N ARG A 182 6.59 5.32 -2.76
CA ARG A 182 6.24 5.97 -1.48
C ARG A 182 6.44 5.02 -0.31
N ALA A 183 6.22 3.72 -0.48
CA ALA A 183 6.53 2.74 0.56
C ALA A 183 8.03 2.70 0.91
N GLU A 184 8.91 3.02 -0.05
CA GLU A 184 10.36 3.09 0.19
C GLU A 184 10.82 4.24 1.08
N THR A 185 10.02 5.33 1.20
CA THR A 185 10.34 6.47 2.08
C THR A 185 9.93 6.23 3.53
N LEU A 186 9.13 5.19 3.77
CA LEU A 186 8.80 4.72 5.09
C LEU A 186 9.90 3.82 5.63
N ILE A 187 10.39 4.20 6.80
CA ILE A 187 11.49 3.49 7.44
C ILE A 187 11.03 2.86 8.73
N PHE A 188 11.50 1.63 8.94
CA PHE A 188 11.36 0.90 10.18
C PHE A 188 12.71 0.83 10.88
N SER A 189 12.71 0.73 12.21
CA SER A 189 13.93 0.47 12.98
C SER A 189 14.58 -0.82 12.51
N ARG A 190 15.91 -0.85 12.42
CA ARG A 190 16.64 -2.08 12.06
C ARG A 190 16.36 -3.20 13.07
N ASN A 191 16.35 -2.85 14.35
CA ASN A 191 16.14 -3.75 15.47
C ASN A 191 14.85 -3.38 16.21
N ALA A 192 14.11 -4.39 16.65
CA ALA A 192 13.04 -4.21 17.61
C ALA A 192 13.61 -4.37 19.02
N VAL A 193 12.90 -3.88 20.03
CA VAL A 193 13.35 -3.95 21.42
C VAL A 193 12.23 -4.45 22.32
N ILE A 194 12.61 -5.21 23.35
CA ILE A 194 11.70 -5.62 24.43
C ILE A 194 12.17 -4.94 25.71
N ALA A 195 11.28 -4.17 26.34
CA ALA A 195 11.56 -3.49 27.60
C ALA A 195 10.28 -3.32 28.43
N PRO A 196 10.40 -3.15 29.76
CA PRO A 196 9.24 -2.88 30.60
C PRO A 196 8.66 -1.49 30.32
N ARG A 197 7.36 -1.42 30.03
CA ARG A 197 6.58 -0.19 29.92
C ARG A 197 5.38 -0.29 30.86
N ASN A 198 5.20 0.69 31.76
CA ASN A 198 4.17 0.67 32.80
C ASN A 198 4.16 -0.64 33.63
N GLY A 199 5.35 -1.16 33.93
CA GLY A 199 5.52 -2.41 34.65
C GLY A 199 5.29 -3.68 33.82
N ARG A 200 4.79 -3.65 32.59
CA ARG A 200 4.63 -4.87 31.77
C ARG A 200 5.70 -4.97 30.68
N PRO A 201 6.19 -6.16 30.33
CA PRO A 201 7.08 -6.32 29.18
C PRO A 201 6.35 -5.94 27.89
N ALA A 202 6.96 -5.09 27.06
CA ALA A 202 6.39 -4.65 25.81
C ALA A 202 7.39 -4.82 24.65
N PHE A 203 6.90 -5.36 23.55
CA PHE A 203 7.61 -5.40 22.26
C PHE A 203 7.44 -4.06 21.57
N MET A 204 8.54 -3.47 21.09
CA MET A 204 8.56 -2.14 20.53
C MET A 204 9.42 -2.07 19.28
N PHE A 205 8.94 -1.33 18.28
CA PHE A 205 9.73 -0.94 17.12
C PHE A 205 9.40 0.50 16.73
N ARG A 206 10.30 1.14 16.01
CA ARG A 206 10.11 2.52 15.56
C ARG A 206 9.76 2.55 14.09
N VAL A 207 8.81 3.41 13.73
CA VAL A 207 8.44 3.72 12.35
C VAL A 207 8.58 5.22 12.13
N GLY A 208 8.97 5.62 10.93
CA GLY A 208 9.09 7.03 10.56
C GLY A 208 8.83 7.24 9.07
N ASP A 209 8.34 8.43 8.73
CA ASP A 209 8.23 8.91 7.37
C ASP A 209 9.33 9.95 7.11
N LEU A 210 10.15 9.71 6.09
CA LEU A 210 11.20 10.65 5.68
C LEU A 210 10.64 11.86 4.92
N ARG A 211 9.39 11.79 4.45
CA ARG A 211 8.76 12.84 3.67
C ARG A 211 7.92 13.78 4.56
N LYS A 212 7.68 14.99 4.05
CA LYS A 212 6.79 15.99 4.67
C LYS A 212 5.30 15.78 4.38
N SER A 213 4.95 15.07 3.32
CA SER A 213 3.54 14.80 2.98
C SER A 213 2.98 13.76 3.94
N MET A 214 1.72 13.89 4.32
CA MET A 214 1.15 12.99 5.30
C MET A 214 0.66 11.69 4.66
N ILE A 215 0.55 10.65 5.50
CA ILE A 215 -0.15 9.41 5.16
C ILE A 215 -1.47 9.43 5.91
N ILE A 216 -2.56 9.44 5.14
CA ILE A 216 -3.92 9.50 5.65
C ILE A 216 -4.34 8.08 6.06
N SER A 217 -5.03 7.98 7.20
CA SER A 217 -5.55 6.70 7.72
C SER A 217 -4.48 5.61 7.82
N ALA A 218 -3.31 5.96 8.36
CA ALA A 218 -2.23 5.00 8.57
C ALA A 218 -2.64 3.96 9.63
N THR A 219 -2.56 2.68 9.29
CA THR A 219 -2.88 1.55 10.17
C THR A 219 -1.70 0.61 10.27
N VAL A 220 -1.43 0.11 11.48
CA VAL A 220 -0.33 -0.82 11.74
C VAL A 220 -0.87 -2.18 12.14
N GLN A 221 -0.44 -3.22 11.45
CA GLN A 221 -0.75 -4.60 11.76
C GLN A 221 0.54 -5.36 12.07
N LEU A 222 0.51 -6.18 13.13
CA LEU A 222 1.61 -7.06 13.51
C LEU A 222 1.14 -8.50 13.40
N GLN A 223 1.99 -9.35 12.84
CA GLN A 223 1.73 -10.79 12.77
C GLN A 223 2.95 -11.56 13.22
N VAL A 224 2.78 -12.55 14.08
CA VAL A 224 3.83 -13.53 14.38
C VAL A 224 3.69 -14.69 13.42
N ILE A 225 4.77 -14.99 12.72
CA ILE A 225 4.95 -16.25 12.03
C ILE A 225 5.77 -17.16 12.91
N ARG A 226 5.21 -18.32 13.22
CA ARG A 226 5.93 -19.43 13.86
C ARG A 226 5.41 -20.77 13.36
N ARG A 227 6.20 -21.81 13.56
CA ARG A 227 5.75 -23.19 13.37
C ARG A 227 4.90 -23.59 14.58
N THR A 228 3.67 -24.01 14.35
CA THR A 228 2.75 -24.44 15.43
C THR A 228 2.34 -25.89 15.20
N VAL A 229 2.26 -26.65 16.29
CA VAL A 229 1.67 -28.00 16.29
C VAL A 229 0.35 -27.92 17.04
N THR A 230 -0.74 -28.37 16.42
CA THR A 230 -2.07 -28.37 17.04
C THR A 230 -2.19 -29.48 18.08
N ALA A 231 -3.23 -29.45 18.90
CA ALA A 231 -3.47 -30.48 19.91
C ALA A 231 -3.71 -31.86 19.29
N GLU A 232 -4.25 -31.90 18.08
CA GLU A 232 -4.50 -33.09 17.27
C GLU A 232 -3.24 -33.64 16.59
N GLY A 233 -2.10 -32.94 16.71
CA GLY A 233 -0.83 -33.31 16.13
C GLY A 233 -0.57 -32.79 14.70
N GLU A 234 -1.45 -31.93 14.17
CA GLU A 234 -1.22 -31.29 12.86
C GLU A 234 -0.09 -30.27 12.97
N VAL A 235 0.89 -30.36 12.07
CA VAL A 235 2.02 -29.42 12.02
C VAL A 235 1.74 -28.37 10.96
N ILE A 236 1.50 -27.13 11.39
CA ILE A 236 1.33 -25.97 10.52
C ILE A 236 2.70 -25.30 10.35
N PRO A 237 3.33 -25.35 9.15
CA PRO A 237 4.69 -24.84 8.96
C PRO A 237 4.80 -23.31 9.14
N VAL A 238 3.77 -22.57 8.71
CA VAL A 238 3.70 -21.11 8.75
C VAL A 238 2.35 -20.74 9.38
N CYS A 239 2.31 -20.68 10.71
CA CYS A 239 1.13 -20.21 11.44
C CYS A 239 1.26 -18.70 11.65
N GLN A 240 0.30 -17.95 11.10
CA GLN A 240 0.19 -16.50 11.26
C GLN A 240 -0.74 -16.18 12.42
N LEU A 241 -0.24 -15.46 13.42
CA LEU A 241 -0.99 -15.06 14.61
C LEU A 241 -0.96 -13.54 14.73
N ASP A 242 -2.11 -12.89 14.67
CA ASP A 242 -2.21 -11.44 14.78
C ASP A 242 -1.90 -10.96 16.20
N ILE A 243 -1.14 -9.87 16.28
CA ILE A 243 -0.83 -9.16 17.51
C ILE A 243 -1.54 -7.80 17.52
N GLN A 244 -2.24 -7.51 18.61
CA GLN A 244 -2.86 -6.21 18.85
C GLN A 244 -1.82 -5.14 19.22
N VAL A 245 -1.85 -3.99 18.54
CA VAL A 245 -1.03 -2.82 18.92
C VAL A 245 -1.64 -2.15 20.14
N GLU A 246 -0.78 -1.69 21.06
CA GLU A 246 -1.22 -0.96 22.24
C GLU A 246 -1.72 0.43 21.86
N ASN A 247 -3.04 0.63 21.89
CA ASN A 247 -3.68 1.93 21.74
C ASN A 247 -4.79 2.08 22.82
N PRO A 248 -4.87 3.20 23.56
CA PRO A 248 -5.94 3.44 24.52
C PRO A 248 -7.35 3.30 23.93
N LEU A 249 -7.52 3.60 22.64
CA LEU A 249 -8.80 3.45 21.93
C LEU A 249 -8.97 2.07 21.27
N ARG A 250 -8.02 1.14 21.48
CA ARG A 250 -7.95 -0.17 20.80
C ARG A 250 -8.03 -0.11 19.28
N SER A 251 -7.71 1.03 18.68
CA SER A 251 -7.61 1.19 17.24
C SER A 251 -6.17 0.99 16.77
N ASN A 252 -5.98 0.36 15.62
CA ASN A 252 -4.65 0.18 15.01
C ASN A 252 -4.20 1.42 14.20
N GLY A 253 -4.97 2.51 14.27
CA GLY A 253 -4.70 3.75 13.56
C GLY A 253 -3.60 4.57 14.25
N ILE A 254 -2.66 5.09 13.45
CA ILE A 254 -1.60 5.97 13.91
C ILE A 254 -1.62 7.29 13.14
N PHE A 255 -1.14 8.35 13.78
CA PHE A 255 -0.91 9.65 13.14
C PHE A 255 0.59 9.87 12.94
N LEU A 256 1.11 9.48 11.78
CA LEU A 256 2.55 9.45 11.50
C LEU A 256 3.04 10.76 10.85
N VAL A 257 3.41 11.75 11.67
CA VAL A 257 4.08 12.99 11.22
C VAL A 257 5.53 13.04 11.71
N SER A 258 5.77 12.65 12.95
CA SER A 258 7.10 12.41 13.50
C SER A 258 7.27 10.91 13.76
N PRO A 259 8.50 10.39 13.88
CA PRO A 259 8.68 8.97 14.13
C PRO A 259 8.05 8.53 15.44
N LEU A 260 7.30 7.43 15.38
CA LEU A 260 6.57 6.87 16.50
C LEU A 260 7.17 5.53 16.90
N ILE A 261 7.15 5.26 18.20
CA ILE A 261 7.43 3.92 18.73
C ILE A 261 6.09 3.20 18.86
N ILE A 262 5.90 2.18 18.05
CA ILE A 262 4.77 1.28 18.15
C ILE A 262 5.08 0.26 19.24
N SER A 263 4.19 0.10 20.21
CA SER A 263 4.32 -0.88 21.28
C SER A 263 3.21 -1.91 21.25
N HIS A 264 3.56 -3.13 21.65
CA HIS A 264 2.63 -4.20 21.97
C HIS A 264 2.95 -4.69 23.39
N THR A 265 1.98 -4.61 24.30
CA THR A 265 2.09 -5.17 25.65
C THR A 265 1.94 -6.68 25.60
N ILE A 266 2.94 -7.39 26.13
CA ILE A 266 2.93 -8.85 26.17
C ILE A 266 2.05 -9.29 27.35
N GLU A 267 0.76 -9.46 27.08
CA GLU A 267 -0.24 -9.96 28.03
C GLU A 267 -0.52 -11.45 27.84
N ARG A 268 -1.38 -12.03 28.69
CA ARG A 268 -1.73 -13.47 28.68
C ARG A 268 -2.26 -13.98 27.33
N GLY A 269 -2.91 -13.12 26.55
CA GLY A 269 -3.41 -13.45 25.21
C GLY A 269 -2.38 -13.27 24.08
N SER A 270 -1.18 -12.76 24.38
CA SER A 270 -0.14 -12.54 23.37
C SER A 270 0.55 -13.86 22.99
N PRO A 271 0.82 -14.11 21.69
CA PRO A 271 1.61 -15.27 21.28
C PRO A 271 3.06 -15.24 21.83
N LEU A 272 3.52 -14.09 22.32
CA LEU A 272 4.84 -13.88 22.91
C LEU A 272 4.87 -14.07 24.44
N TYR A 273 3.75 -14.48 25.07
CA TYR A 273 3.62 -14.50 26.53
C TYR A 273 4.59 -15.47 27.24
N GLU A 274 4.89 -16.61 26.62
CA GLU A 274 5.78 -17.64 27.17
C GLU A 274 7.26 -17.41 26.82
N LEU A 275 7.54 -16.38 26.01
CA LEU A 275 8.86 -16.10 25.48
C LEU A 275 9.76 -15.51 26.57
N SER A 276 10.89 -16.17 26.85
CA SER A 276 11.95 -15.66 27.73
C SER A 276 13.14 -15.12 26.93
N ALA A 277 14.03 -14.36 27.58
CA ALA A 277 15.24 -13.83 26.93
C ALA A 277 16.14 -14.92 26.36
N GLN A 278 16.19 -16.08 27.03
CA GLN A 278 16.99 -17.23 26.60
C GLN A 278 16.29 -18.03 25.49
N SER A 279 14.96 -18.19 25.57
CA SER A 279 14.18 -18.90 24.55
C SER A 279 14.23 -18.16 23.22
N LEU A 280 14.12 -16.82 23.25
CA LEU A 280 14.09 -15.98 22.06
C LEU A 280 15.26 -16.24 21.10
N ALA A 281 16.47 -16.49 21.60
CA ALA A 281 17.63 -16.74 20.73
C ALA A 281 17.57 -18.08 19.98
N ASN A 282 16.80 -19.05 20.48
CA ASN A 282 16.73 -20.40 19.94
C ASN A 282 15.44 -20.65 19.13
N GLU A 283 14.39 -19.89 19.42
CA GLU A 283 13.04 -20.08 18.88
C GLU A 283 12.93 -19.69 17.39
N ASP A 284 12.10 -20.41 16.65
CA ASP A 284 11.79 -20.14 15.24
C ASP A 284 10.56 -19.23 15.13
N LEU A 285 10.79 -17.93 15.39
CA LEU A 285 9.77 -16.89 15.26
C LEU A 285 10.22 -15.75 14.34
N GLU A 286 9.28 -15.20 13.58
CA GLU A 286 9.46 -13.99 12.79
C GLU A 286 8.25 -13.08 13.01
N ILE A 287 8.49 -11.83 13.41
CA ILE A 287 7.43 -10.85 13.60
C ILE A 287 7.36 -9.96 12.36
N ILE A 288 6.26 -10.04 11.62
CA ILE A 288 5.98 -9.18 10.49
C ILE A 288 5.26 -7.93 10.97
N VAL A 289 5.69 -6.80 10.42
CA VAL A 289 5.02 -5.51 10.58
C VAL A 289 4.54 -5.05 9.22
N ILE A 290 3.26 -4.70 9.15
CA ILE A 290 2.60 -4.16 7.98
C ILE A 290 2.06 -2.79 8.36
N LEU A 291 2.46 -1.76 7.61
CA LEU A 291 1.91 -0.42 7.71
C LEU A 291 1.13 -0.16 6.42
N GLU A 292 -0.17 0.07 6.55
CA GLU A 292 -1.06 0.45 5.47
C GLU A 292 -1.47 1.91 5.62
N GLY A 293 -1.79 2.58 4.52
CA GLY A 293 -2.31 3.93 4.56
C GLY A 293 -2.55 4.49 3.17
N VAL A 294 -3.08 5.70 3.09
CA VAL A 294 -3.37 6.37 1.82
C VAL A 294 -2.43 7.55 1.65
N VAL A 295 -1.79 7.65 0.50
CA VAL A 295 -0.87 8.77 0.19
C VAL A 295 -1.70 10.03 -0.07
N GLU A 296 -1.49 11.09 0.71
CA GLU A 296 -2.25 12.35 0.63
C GLU A 296 -2.31 12.94 -0.78
N THR A 297 -1.21 12.91 -1.52
CA THR A 297 -1.13 13.56 -2.84
C THR A 297 -1.82 12.80 -3.97
N THR A 298 -1.96 11.47 -3.86
CA THR A 298 -2.50 10.63 -4.95
C THR A 298 -3.82 9.96 -4.59
N GLY A 299 -4.17 9.87 -3.30
CA GLY A 299 -5.33 9.11 -2.84
C GLY A 299 -5.20 7.59 -3.02
N ILE A 300 -4.03 7.10 -3.44
CA ILE A 300 -3.78 5.67 -3.65
C ILE A 300 -3.31 5.05 -2.33
N SER A 301 -3.85 3.87 -2.01
CA SER A 301 -3.41 3.09 -0.87
C SER A 301 -2.01 2.52 -1.08
N MET A 302 -1.23 2.47 -0.01
CA MET A 302 0.12 1.95 -0.01
C MET A 302 0.31 1.03 1.19
N GLN A 303 1.20 0.05 1.03
CA GLN A 303 1.54 -0.90 2.08
C GLN A 303 3.07 -1.01 2.16
N ALA A 304 3.62 -0.70 3.33
CA ALA A 304 5.02 -0.89 3.67
C ALA A 304 5.14 -2.07 4.64
N ARG A 305 6.10 -2.96 4.41
CA ARG A 305 6.28 -4.18 5.21
C ARG A 305 7.72 -4.31 5.68
N THR A 306 7.90 -4.90 6.84
CA THR A 306 9.22 -5.37 7.31
C THR A 306 9.03 -6.56 8.23
N SER A 307 10.11 -7.25 8.57
CA SER A 307 10.07 -8.31 9.57
C SER A 307 11.22 -8.24 10.55
N TYR A 308 11.03 -8.82 11.73
CA TYR A 308 12.02 -8.96 12.78
C TYR A 308 12.21 -10.44 13.09
N THR A 309 13.42 -10.92 12.80
CA THR A 309 13.89 -12.24 13.23
C THR A 309 14.36 -12.18 14.68
N PRO A 310 14.55 -13.32 15.37
CA PRO A 310 14.82 -13.31 16.81
C PRO A 310 16.15 -12.62 17.15
N GLU A 311 17.14 -12.71 16.26
CA GLU A 311 18.44 -12.04 16.39
C GLU A 311 18.34 -10.50 16.28
N GLU A 312 17.27 -9.98 15.67
CA GLU A 312 17.03 -8.54 15.51
C GLU A 312 16.17 -7.96 16.63
N ILE A 313 15.69 -8.79 17.56
CA ILE A 313 14.89 -8.40 18.71
C ILE A 313 15.82 -8.30 19.92
N LEU A 314 16.04 -7.08 20.41
CA LEU A 314 16.95 -6.81 21.51
C LEU A 314 16.20 -6.81 22.85
N TRP A 315 16.51 -7.76 23.72
CA TRP A 315 15.94 -7.85 25.06
C TRP A 315 16.57 -6.82 26.02
N GLY A 316 15.76 -6.23 26.90
CA GLY A 316 16.22 -5.28 27.92
C GLY A 316 16.77 -3.99 27.36
N ARG A 317 16.26 -3.52 26.21
CA ARG A 317 16.69 -2.27 25.57
C ARG A 317 15.52 -1.34 25.30
N ARG A 318 15.78 -0.04 25.26
CA ARG A 318 14.80 1.00 24.92
C ARG A 318 15.38 1.93 23.86
N PHE A 319 14.55 2.44 22.97
CA PHE A 319 14.98 3.45 22.00
C PHE A 319 15.37 4.77 22.69
N VAL A 320 16.40 5.43 22.16
CA VAL A 320 16.80 6.77 22.57
C VAL A 320 15.77 7.80 22.07
N SER A 321 15.51 8.85 22.84
CA SER A 321 14.66 9.96 22.38
C SER A 321 15.31 10.69 21.21
N ILE A 322 14.55 10.96 20.15
CA ILE A 322 15.05 11.59 18.92
C ILE A 322 14.40 12.93 18.61
N ILE A 323 13.36 13.30 19.36
CA ILE A 323 12.64 14.56 19.19
C ILE A 323 13.19 15.54 20.22
N THR A 324 13.61 16.69 19.74
CA THR A 324 14.07 17.83 20.53
C THR A 324 13.25 19.05 20.14
N GLU A 325 13.08 19.98 21.08
CA GLU A 325 12.45 21.27 20.82
C GLU A 325 13.55 22.31 20.62
N GLU A 326 13.61 22.90 19.43
CA GLU A 326 14.57 23.94 19.06
C GLU A 326 13.83 25.06 18.33
N ASP A 327 14.04 26.31 18.74
CA ASP A 327 13.46 27.51 18.11
C ASP A 327 11.94 27.43 17.86
N ALA A 328 11.18 26.99 18.89
CA ALA A 328 9.72 26.80 18.83
C ALA A 328 9.25 25.82 17.73
N ARG A 329 10.13 24.90 17.30
CA ARG A 329 9.81 23.80 16.39
C ARG A 329 10.31 22.49 16.96
N TYR A 330 9.61 21.41 16.65
CA TYR A 330 10.10 20.07 16.92
C TYR A 330 11.12 19.68 15.85
N SER A 331 12.38 19.49 16.25
CA SER A 331 13.44 18.93 15.41
C SER A 331 13.58 17.43 15.68
N VAL A 332 13.78 16.65 14.60
CA VAL A 332 13.90 15.19 14.66
C VAL A 332 15.26 14.77 14.13
N ASP A 333 16.08 14.18 14.99
CA ASP A 333 17.41 13.67 14.63
C ASP A 333 17.34 12.21 14.18
N TYR A 334 17.21 12.01 12.87
CA TYR A 334 17.18 10.68 12.25
C TYR A 334 18.48 9.87 12.41
N SER A 335 19.60 10.51 12.76
CA SER A 335 20.87 9.81 13.03
C SER A 335 20.76 8.89 14.24
N LYS A 336 19.86 9.21 15.18
CA LYS A 336 19.58 8.42 16.40
C LYS A 336 18.39 7.48 16.23
N PHE A 337 17.84 7.35 15.03
CA PHE A 337 16.60 6.61 14.79
C PHE A 337 16.67 5.14 15.23
N GLY A 338 17.80 4.47 15.01
CA GLY A 338 18.03 3.09 15.44
C GLY A 338 18.70 2.94 16.81
N ASN A 339 19.07 4.04 17.48
CA ASN A 339 19.89 3.96 18.68
C ASN A 339 19.09 3.46 19.88
N THR A 340 19.68 2.54 20.62
CA THR A 340 19.07 1.89 21.79
C THR A 340 19.98 1.95 23.00
N VAL A 341 19.38 2.07 24.19
CA VAL A 341 20.06 2.05 25.49
C VAL A 341 19.63 0.84 26.30
N PRO A 342 20.53 0.22 27.07
CA PRO A 342 20.17 -0.87 27.96
C PRO A 342 19.31 -0.38 29.12
N VAL A 343 18.35 -1.19 29.54
CA VAL A 343 17.44 -0.95 30.67
C VAL A 343 17.44 -2.19 31.55
N ARG A 344 17.32 -1.99 32.87
CA ARG A 344 17.19 -3.12 33.80
C ARG A 344 15.87 -3.86 33.51
N MET A 345 16.00 -5.11 33.09
CA MET A 345 14.87 -5.99 32.78
C MET A 345 15.22 -7.41 33.22
N SER A 346 14.23 -8.13 33.76
CA SER A 346 14.39 -9.56 34.04
C SER A 346 14.56 -10.35 32.75
N SER A 347 15.32 -11.44 32.80
CA SER A 347 15.44 -12.41 31.69
C SER A 347 14.26 -13.38 31.60
N LEU A 348 13.38 -13.37 32.60
CA LEU A 348 12.18 -14.21 32.70
C LEU A 348 11.15 -13.85 31.62
N SER A 349 10.33 -14.83 31.25
CA SER A 349 9.18 -14.63 30.38
C SER A 349 8.09 -13.76 31.03
N ALA A 350 7.18 -13.21 30.22
CA ALA A 350 6.04 -12.48 30.75
C ALA A 350 5.17 -13.36 31.66
N LYS A 351 5.01 -14.65 31.32
CA LYS A 351 4.32 -15.66 32.14
C LYS A 351 4.95 -15.86 33.51
N GLU A 352 6.26 -16.05 33.56
CA GLU A 352 7.00 -16.21 34.82
C GLU A 352 6.96 -14.93 35.66
N LEU A 353 7.05 -13.76 35.02
CA LEU A 353 6.92 -12.47 35.70
C LEU A 353 5.53 -12.29 36.33
N ASP A 354 4.46 -12.66 35.62
CA ASP A 354 3.10 -12.60 36.13
C ASP A 354 2.86 -13.63 37.25
N GLN A 355 3.47 -14.82 37.16
CA GLN A 355 3.45 -15.80 38.26
C GLN A 355 4.17 -15.27 39.50
N THR A 356 5.35 -14.67 39.32
CA THR A 356 6.12 -14.09 40.43
C THR A 356 5.37 -12.94 41.09
N ARG A 357 4.67 -12.12 40.29
CA ARG A 357 3.79 -11.05 40.79
C ARG A 357 2.56 -11.57 41.53
N GLY A 358 1.90 -12.60 40.98
CA GLY A 358 0.76 -13.24 41.61
C GLY A 358 1.13 -13.95 42.93
N VAL A 359 2.37 -14.42 43.07
CA VAL A 359 2.91 -14.95 44.33
C VAL A 359 3.21 -13.81 45.34
N GLN A 360 3.42 -12.58 44.88
CA GLN A 360 3.68 -11.39 45.72
C GLN A 360 2.41 -10.71 46.27
N GLU A 361 1.23 -10.91 45.67
CA GLU A 361 -0.04 -10.41 46.24
C GLU A 361 -0.48 -11.14 47.52
N GLY A 362 0.26 -12.16 47.96
CA GLY A 362 0.05 -12.86 49.24
C GLY A 362 0.73 -12.24 50.47
N GLY A 363 1.42 -11.10 50.36
CA GLY A 363 2.14 -10.56 51.52
C GLY A 363 2.77 -9.19 51.33
N SER A 364 1.95 -8.14 51.29
CA SER A 364 2.19 -6.85 51.96
C SER A 364 1.17 -5.83 51.46
N ASP A 365 0.36 -5.28 52.37
CA ASP A 365 -0.45 -4.09 52.15
C ASP A 365 0.40 -2.96 51.56
N VAL A 366 0.21 -2.67 50.26
CA VAL A 366 0.74 -1.46 49.64
C VAL A 366 -0.39 -0.47 49.51
N HIS A 367 -0.32 0.51 50.40
CA HIS A 367 -1.07 1.76 50.41
C HIS A 367 -1.24 2.32 48.99
N LEU A 368 -2.48 2.33 48.50
CA LEU A 368 -2.84 2.98 47.23
C LEU A 368 -2.58 4.49 47.40
N GLN A 369 -1.46 4.98 46.87
CA GLN A 369 -1.15 6.40 46.88
C GLN A 369 -1.99 7.05 45.77
N GLY A 370 -3.07 7.69 46.21
CA GLY A 370 -4.03 8.40 45.38
C GLY A 370 -3.37 9.45 44.50
N TRP A 371 -3.93 9.60 43.31
CA TRP A 371 -3.60 10.65 42.36
C TRP A 371 -3.77 12.01 43.06
N GLY A 372 -2.68 12.77 43.11
CA GLY A 372 -2.64 14.10 43.71
C GLY A 372 -3.53 15.07 42.96
N LEU A 373 -4.72 15.33 43.50
CA LEU A 373 -5.51 16.51 43.21
C LEU A 373 -5.09 17.63 44.17
N VAL A 374 -4.48 18.66 43.61
CA VAL A 374 -4.08 19.88 44.30
C VAL A 374 -5.32 20.57 44.89
N ARG A 375 -5.25 20.87 46.19
CA ARG A 375 -6.31 21.49 46.99
C ARG A 375 -6.40 22.97 46.66
N ALA A 376 -7.37 23.37 45.84
CA ALA A 376 -7.82 24.76 45.74
C ALA A 376 -8.80 25.08 46.88
N GLY A 377 -8.66 26.28 47.44
CA GLY A 377 -9.22 26.67 48.73
C GLY A 377 -10.74 26.95 48.79
N ARG A 378 -11.21 26.90 50.04
CA ARG A 378 -12.41 27.52 50.66
C ARG A 378 -13.54 28.04 49.76
N GLY A 379 -14.73 27.45 49.92
CA GLY A 379 -16.00 28.14 49.69
C GLY A 379 -17.24 27.25 49.75
N GLY A 380 -18.05 27.40 50.82
CA GLY A 380 -19.52 27.42 50.77
C GLY A 380 -20.32 26.11 50.55
N PHE A 381 -21.10 25.75 51.57
CA PHE A 381 -22.19 24.76 51.55
C PHE A 381 -23.25 25.00 50.46
N ARG A 382 -23.78 23.91 49.86
CA ARG A 382 -25.22 23.74 49.58
C ARG A 382 -25.60 22.26 49.42
N ARG A 383 -26.68 21.87 50.11
CA ARG A 383 -27.38 20.56 50.04
C ARG A 383 -28.10 20.40 48.70
N GLY A 384 -28.08 19.18 48.16
CA GLY A 384 -29.01 18.73 47.11
C GLY A 384 -28.74 17.26 46.80
N GLY A 385 -29.64 16.36 47.22
CA GLY A 385 -29.47 14.92 47.09
C GLY A 385 -30.07 14.33 45.82
N ARG A 386 -29.55 13.16 45.42
CA ARG A 386 -30.29 11.92 45.14
C ARG A 386 -29.30 10.86 44.69
N ALA A 387 -29.46 9.67 45.25
CA ALA A 387 -28.75 8.46 44.88
C ALA A 387 -29.26 7.92 43.53
N CYS A 388 -28.35 7.40 42.70
CA CYS A 388 -28.66 6.41 41.67
C CYS A 388 -27.64 5.29 41.78
N GLU A 389 -28.17 4.07 41.85
CA GLU A 389 -27.46 2.81 42.00
C GLU A 389 -26.70 2.41 40.73
N SER A 390 -25.69 1.58 40.97
CA SER A 390 -24.76 0.97 40.03
C SER A 390 -25.42 -0.04 39.07
N SER A 391 -25.06 0.01 37.79
CA SER A 391 -25.10 -1.15 36.90
C SER A 391 -23.81 -1.22 36.08
N ALA A 392 -23.09 -2.34 36.22
CA ALA A 392 -21.93 -2.70 35.41
C ALA A 392 -22.39 -3.36 34.10
N PRO A 393 -21.70 -3.18 32.95
CA PRO A 393 -22.04 -3.87 31.72
C PRO A 393 -21.41 -5.27 31.66
N GLN A 394 -22.20 -6.26 31.21
CA GLN A 394 -21.75 -7.65 30.95
C GLN A 394 -20.95 -7.80 29.63
N PRO A 395 -20.12 -8.86 29.49
CA PRO A 395 -19.25 -9.10 28.33
C PRO A 395 -19.98 -9.68 27.10
N TRP A 396 -19.31 -9.57 25.95
CA TRP A 396 -19.83 -9.59 24.57
C TRP A 396 -19.85 -10.96 23.86
N TYR A 397 -19.92 -12.07 24.57
CA TYR A 397 -19.99 -13.39 23.93
C TYR A 397 -21.14 -14.24 24.48
N ILE A 398 -22.36 -13.98 24.00
CA ILE A 398 -23.40 -15.01 23.87
C ILE A 398 -24.14 -14.75 22.56
N GLN A 399 -23.85 -15.57 21.56
CA GLN A 399 -24.59 -15.69 20.29
C GLN A 399 -25.83 -16.54 20.57
N SER A 400 -27.02 -16.01 20.28
CA SER A 400 -28.31 -16.68 20.45
C SER A 400 -28.62 -17.54 19.22
N GLU A 401 -28.48 -18.85 19.34
CA GLU A 401 -29.27 -19.80 18.55
C GLU A 401 -30.62 -20.04 19.28
N LYS A 402 -31.74 -19.86 18.57
CA LYS A 402 -33.02 -20.46 18.96
C LYS A 402 -33.74 -21.00 17.72
N PRO A 403 -34.42 -22.16 17.86
CA PRO A 403 -34.85 -22.99 16.74
C PRO A 403 -36.26 -22.65 16.24
N ASP A 404 -36.50 -23.05 15.00
CA ASP A 404 -37.78 -22.99 14.28
C ASP A 404 -38.88 -23.84 14.94
N LYS A 405 -40.10 -23.31 14.91
CA LYS A 405 -41.34 -24.09 15.06
C LYS A 405 -42.30 -23.74 13.93
N GLU A 406 -42.58 -24.73 13.10
CA GLU A 406 -43.67 -24.78 12.13
C GLU A 406 -45.04 -24.69 12.81
N VAL A 407 -45.96 -23.89 12.25
CA VAL A 407 -47.41 -24.16 12.26
C VAL A 407 -48.02 -23.72 10.93
N VAL A 408 -48.88 -24.59 10.42
CA VAL A 408 -49.51 -24.70 9.10
C VAL A 408 -50.64 -23.67 8.82
N GLU A 409 -50.78 -23.36 7.52
CA GLU A 409 -51.83 -22.69 6.73
C GLU A 409 -53.22 -22.38 7.35
N LYS A 410 -53.77 -21.19 7.00
CA LYS A 410 -54.96 -21.09 6.13
C LYS A 410 -55.15 -19.71 5.48
N LYS A 411 -55.59 -19.76 4.22
CA LYS A 411 -55.76 -18.72 3.20
C LYS A 411 -56.70 -17.56 3.56
N GLY A 412 -56.32 -16.36 3.10
CA GLY A 412 -57.15 -15.49 2.26
C GLY A 412 -57.95 -14.37 2.92
N GLN A 413 -57.46 -13.12 2.83
CA GLN A 413 -58.29 -11.95 2.51
C GLN A 413 -57.42 -10.73 2.15
N LYS A 414 -57.73 -10.12 0.99
CA LYS A 414 -57.16 -8.85 0.51
C LYS A 414 -57.61 -7.69 1.41
N LYS A 415 -56.69 -6.78 1.75
CA LYS A 415 -57.01 -5.39 2.14
C LYS A 415 -56.05 -4.43 1.45
N THR A 416 -56.62 -3.59 0.59
CA THR A 416 -56.02 -2.42 -0.05
C THR A 416 -56.32 -1.20 0.81
N VAL A 417 -55.33 -0.36 1.17
CA VAL A 417 -55.56 1.05 1.52
C VAL A 417 -54.38 1.92 1.05
N GLN A 418 -54.77 2.88 0.21
CA GLN A 418 -54.25 4.16 -0.32
C GLN A 418 -53.00 4.81 0.32
N LEU A 419 -52.15 5.36 -0.55
CA LEU A 419 -51.04 6.30 -0.30
C LEU A 419 -51.52 7.74 -0.51
N GLU A 420 -51.24 8.63 0.45
CA GLU A 420 -51.55 10.06 0.39
C GLU A 420 -50.30 10.86 -0.04
N VAL A 421 -50.45 11.68 -1.08
CA VAL A 421 -49.45 12.62 -1.60
C VAL A 421 -49.92 14.02 -1.25
N ILE A 422 -49.13 14.78 -0.48
CA ILE A 422 -49.41 16.19 -0.18
C ILE A 422 -48.40 17.06 -0.90
N GLY A 423 -48.93 17.90 -1.79
CA GLY A 423 -48.22 18.86 -2.62
C GLY A 423 -48.01 20.23 -1.96
N ARG A 424 -47.17 21.00 -2.64
CA ARG A 424 -46.61 22.32 -2.35
C ARG A 424 -47.65 23.43 -2.57
N GLN A 425 -47.90 24.28 -1.57
CA GLN A 425 -48.65 25.53 -1.70
C GLN A 425 -47.72 26.68 -2.13
N THR A 426 -48.18 27.47 -3.09
CA THR A 426 -47.64 28.77 -3.49
C THR A 426 -48.77 29.77 -3.21
N GLU A 427 -48.53 30.76 -2.37
CA GLU A 427 -49.45 31.88 -2.11
C GLU A 427 -49.11 33.01 -3.11
N GLU A 428 -50.11 33.41 -3.90
CA GLU A 428 -50.14 34.66 -4.64
C GLU A 428 -50.94 35.69 -3.81
N ASP A 429 -50.29 36.77 -3.41
CA ASP A 429 -50.96 38.02 -3.04
C ASP A 429 -50.99 38.94 -4.27
N GLY A 430 -52.21 39.32 -4.68
CA GLY A 430 -52.45 40.26 -5.75
C GLY A 430 -52.34 41.72 -5.29
N LEU A 431 -51.73 42.56 -6.12
CA LEU A 431 -52.02 43.99 -6.20
C LEU A 431 -52.12 44.37 -7.68
N GLY A 432 -53.33 44.73 -8.11
CA GLY A 432 -53.53 45.43 -9.38
C GLY A 432 -53.74 46.92 -9.12
N ASP A 433 -53.06 47.77 -9.88
CA ASP A 433 -53.67 48.97 -10.47
C ASP A 433 -52.82 49.55 -11.63
N MET A 434 -53.50 50.11 -12.64
CA MET A 434 -53.05 50.90 -13.81
C MET A 434 -52.22 50.17 -14.90
N SER A 435 -52.56 50.13 -16.20
CA SER A 435 -53.35 51.03 -17.06
C SER A 435 -53.91 50.28 -18.28
N ASP A 436 -55.11 50.70 -18.71
CA ASP A 436 -55.82 50.62 -20.01
C ASP A 436 -55.66 49.43 -20.98
#